data_AF-A0AAU4CMP1-F1
#
_entry.id   AF-A0AAU4CMP1-F1
#
_cell.length_a   1.000
_cell.length_b   1.000
_cell.length_c   1.000
_cell.angle_alpha   90.00
_cell.angle_beta   90.00
_cell.angle_gamma   90.00
#
_symmetry.space_group_name_H-M   'P 1'
#
loop_
_entity.id
_entity.type
_entity.pdbx_description
1 polymer ?
#
loop_
_entity_poly.entity_id
_entity_poly.type
_entity_poly.pdbx_seq_one_letter_code
_entity_poly.pdbx_strand_id
1 'polypeptide(L)'
;MLAALIAVAGTLLGVVVTNRQQNRRADRSEKIVAAERLRQERITAYAEFARTVMEFRMSQYRRWRRRQDDYDSPSYEEARYESHQHRAQAWYALYRVRLVAAGERDLVELGKTAMTLATRIDEAGDLEELKNIGSMTRSAVEEFIDAASLQVS
;
A
#
# COMPACT_ATOMS: atom_id res chain seq x y z
N MET A 1 -60.82 18.57 24.85
CA MET A 1 -59.91 17.83 25.75
C MET A 1 -59.24 16.66 25.03
N LEU A 2 -59.97 15.67 24.48
CA LEU A 2 -59.37 14.51 23.78
C LEU A 2 -58.47 14.88 22.58
N ALA A 3 -58.89 15.81 21.73
CA ALA A 3 -58.16 16.15 20.50
C ALA A 3 -56.75 16.73 20.77
N ALA A 4 -56.60 17.52 21.83
CA ALA A 4 -55.31 18.11 22.21
C ALA A 4 -54.32 17.04 22.72
N LEU A 5 -54.81 16.05 23.48
CA LEU A 5 -54.02 14.91 23.95
C LEU A 5 -53.51 14.04 22.79
N ILE A 6 -54.37 13.77 21.81
CA ILE A 6 -54.02 12.99 20.61
C ILE A 6 -52.95 13.72 19.79
N ALA A 7 -53.06 15.05 19.65
CA ALA A 7 -52.06 15.86 18.94
C ALA A 7 -50.69 15.80 19.63
N VAL A 8 -50.62 16.00 20.95
CA VAL A 8 -49.35 15.94 21.70
C VAL A 8 -48.72 14.54 21.65
N ALA A 9 -49.54 13.48 21.74
CA ALA A 9 -49.08 12.11 21.60
C ALA A 9 -48.50 11.83 20.19
N GLY A 10 -49.14 12.35 19.13
CA GLY A 10 -48.65 12.26 17.76
C GLY A 10 -47.32 12.97 17.55
N THR A 11 -47.14 14.16 18.13
CA THR A 11 -45.89 14.91 18.03
C THR A 11 -44.76 14.24 18.81
N LEU A 12 -45.02 13.74 20.02
CA LEU A 12 -44.03 13.01 20.81
C LEU A 12 -43.58 11.70 20.13
N LEU A 13 -44.53 10.96 19.55
CA LEU A 13 -44.23 9.77 18.74
C LEU A 13 -43.39 10.13 17.50
N GLY A 14 -43.75 11.21 16.81
CA GLY A 14 -42.99 11.72 15.65
C GLY A 14 -41.55 12.10 16.00
N VAL A 15 -41.32 12.77 17.13
CA VAL A 15 -39.99 13.18 17.62
C VAL A 15 -39.12 11.95 17.97
N VAL A 16 -39.69 10.98 18.68
CA VAL A 16 -38.96 9.75 19.08
C VAL A 16 -38.58 8.91 17.85
N VAL A 17 -39.50 8.76 16.89
CA VAL A 17 -39.23 8.02 15.64
C VAL A 17 -38.18 8.73 14.78
N THR A 18 -38.24 10.05 14.70
CA THR A 18 -37.28 10.86 13.91
C THR A 18 -35.89 10.83 14.52
N ASN A 19 -35.75 11.01 15.84
CA ASN A 19 -34.46 10.97 16.53
C ASN A 19 -33.78 9.60 16.40
N ARG A 20 -34.54 8.50 16.48
CA ARG A 20 -33.98 7.15 16.26
C ARG A 20 -33.51 6.92 14.82
N GLN A 21 -34.23 7.46 13.84
CA GLN A 21 -33.83 7.38 12.43
C GLN A 21 -32.61 8.27 12.14
N GLN A 22 -32.52 9.45 12.75
CA GLN A 22 -31.36 10.34 12.64
C GLN A 22 -30.09 9.69 13.20
N ASN A 23 -30.17 9.08 14.39
CA ASN A 23 -29.00 8.39 14.97
C ASN A 23 -28.54 7.19 14.12
N ARG A 24 -29.46 6.43 13.51
CA ARG A 24 -29.11 5.33 12.60
C ARG A 24 -28.52 5.81 11.27
N ARG A 25 -29.01 6.94 10.75
CA ARG A 25 -28.45 7.55 9.52
C ARG A 25 -27.07 8.15 9.78
N ALA A 26 -26.85 8.76 10.95
CA ALA A 26 -25.54 9.26 11.37
C ALA A 26 -24.51 8.12 11.50
N ASP A 27 -24.86 7.04 12.20
CA ASP A 27 -23.98 5.87 12.38
C ASP A 27 -23.66 5.16 11.04
N ARG A 28 -24.64 5.08 10.13
CA ARG A 28 -24.41 4.53 8.78
C ARG A 28 -23.53 5.44 7.93
N SER A 29 -23.70 6.75 8.04
CA SER A 29 -22.87 7.74 7.33
C SER A 29 -21.43 7.70 7.83
N GLU A 30 -21.22 7.60 9.14
CA GLU A 30 -19.89 7.52 9.75
C GLU A 30 -19.13 6.26 9.31
N LYS A 31 -19.82 5.11 9.28
CA LYS A 31 -19.24 3.85 8.77
C LYS A 31 -18.83 3.91 7.30
N ILE A 32 -19.64 4.54 6.46
CA ILE A 32 -19.31 4.73 5.03
C ILE A 32 -18.08 5.63 4.88
N VAL A 33 -18.01 6.73 5.63
CA VAL A 33 -16.87 7.66 5.60
C VAL A 33 -15.60 6.98 6.10
N ALA A 34 -15.67 6.21 7.19
CA ALA A 34 -14.53 5.47 7.72
C ALA A 34 -14.03 4.39 6.74
N ALA A 35 -14.94 3.66 6.10
CA ALA A 35 -14.60 2.66 5.10
C ALA A 35 -13.93 3.28 3.87
N GLU A 36 -14.48 4.38 3.34
CA GLU A 36 -13.88 5.09 2.21
C GLU A 36 -12.51 5.66 2.57
N ARG A 37 -12.35 6.21 3.77
CA ARG A 37 -11.05 6.70 4.26
C ARG A 37 -10.01 5.58 4.29
N LEU A 38 -10.35 4.43 4.86
CA LEU A 38 -9.45 3.27 4.89
C LEU A 38 -9.10 2.79 3.48
N ARG A 39 -10.07 2.76 2.57
CA ARG A 39 -9.87 2.39 1.16
C ARG A 39 -8.84 3.30 0.49
N GLN A 40 -8.94 4.62 0.69
CA GLN A 40 -7.99 5.60 0.15
C GLN A 40 -6.60 5.50 0.79
N GLU A 41 -6.54 5.28 2.11
CA GLU A 41 -5.27 5.05 2.82
C GLU A 41 -4.55 3.79 2.28
N ARG A 42 -5.30 2.73 2.00
CA ARG A 42 -4.79 1.50 1.36
C ARG A 42 -4.29 1.74 -0.06
N ILE A 43 -5.08 2.38 -0.92
CA ILE A 43 -4.66 2.71 -2.30
C ILE A 43 -3.34 3.49 -2.28
N THR A 44 -3.25 4.49 -1.41
CA THR A 44 -2.05 5.33 -1.26
C THR A 44 -0.86 4.49 -0.84
N ALA A 45 -0.99 3.68 0.21
CA ALA A 45 0.09 2.85 0.72
C ALA A 45 0.56 1.79 -0.30
N TYR A 46 -0.37 1.14 -1.00
CA TYR A 46 -0.06 0.08 -1.97
C TYR A 46 0.62 0.65 -3.21
N ALA A 47 0.12 1.77 -3.74
CA ALA A 47 0.73 2.44 -4.88
C ALA A 47 2.13 2.99 -4.54
N GLU A 48 2.30 3.56 -3.34
CA GLU A 48 3.59 4.06 -2.88
C GLU A 48 4.61 2.94 -2.70
N PHE A 49 4.20 1.79 -2.17
CA PHE A 49 5.05 0.61 -2.07
C PHE A 49 5.48 0.11 -3.45
N ALA A 50 4.56 -0.09 -4.39
CA ALA A 50 4.91 -0.52 -5.74
C ALA A 50 5.88 0.45 -6.43
N ARG A 51 5.65 1.77 -6.30
CA ARG A 51 6.55 2.80 -6.83
C ARG A 51 7.95 2.69 -6.23
N THR A 52 8.06 2.67 -4.90
CA THR A 52 9.37 2.67 -4.21
C THR A 52 10.16 1.39 -4.45
N VAL A 53 9.51 0.24 -4.60
CA VAL A 53 10.18 -1.02 -5.01
C VAL A 53 10.72 -0.92 -6.44
N MET A 54 9.96 -0.31 -7.37
CA MET A 54 10.42 -0.13 -8.74
C MET A 54 11.57 0.89 -8.86
N GLU A 55 11.60 1.91 -8.01
CA GLU A 55 12.74 2.83 -7.87
C GLU A 55 13.97 2.13 -7.28
N PHE A 56 13.77 1.30 -6.24
CA PHE A 56 14.84 0.47 -5.68
C PHE A 56 15.39 -0.52 -6.71
N ARG A 57 14.52 -1.18 -7.48
CA ARG A 57 14.92 -2.02 -8.62
C ARG A 57 15.80 -1.23 -9.58
N MET A 58 15.38 -0.03 -9.99
CA MET A 58 16.14 0.79 -10.93
C MET A 58 17.52 1.21 -10.38
N SER A 59 17.61 1.60 -9.12
CA SER A 59 18.90 1.96 -8.52
C SER A 59 19.84 0.75 -8.41
N GLN A 60 19.31 -0.46 -8.17
CA GLN A 60 20.10 -1.68 -8.20
C GLN A 60 20.63 -2.01 -9.60
N TYR A 61 19.86 -1.75 -10.66
CA TYR A 61 20.35 -1.84 -12.04
C TYR A 61 21.52 -0.88 -12.31
N ARG A 62 21.42 0.37 -11.82
CA ARG A 62 22.51 1.35 -11.96
C ARG A 62 23.74 0.89 -11.20
N ARG A 63 23.57 0.44 -9.95
CA ARG A 63 24.65 -0.09 -9.12
C ARG A 63 25.35 -1.27 -9.77
N TRP A 64 24.58 -2.24 -10.30
CA TRP A 64 25.15 -3.36 -11.04
C TRP A 64 25.99 -2.89 -12.22
N ARG A 65 25.47 -1.95 -13.03
CA ARG A 65 26.20 -1.43 -14.19
C ARG A 65 27.51 -0.76 -13.78
N ARG A 66 27.47 0.11 -12.77
CA ARG A 66 28.67 0.79 -12.26
C ARG A 66 29.71 -0.19 -11.71
N ARG A 67 29.26 -1.28 -11.08
CA ARG A 67 30.15 -2.36 -10.64
C ARG A 67 30.88 -3.03 -11.81
N GLN A 68 30.18 -3.26 -12.93
CA GLN A 68 30.78 -3.87 -14.12
C GLN A 68 31.78 -2.93 -14.80
N ASP A 69 31.54 -1.62 -14.71
CA ASP A 69 32.45 -0.61 -15.27
C ASP A 69 33.74 -0.51 -14.43
N ASP A 70 33.61 -0.24 -13.12
CA ASP A 70 34.72 -0.17 -12.16
C ASP A 70 34.20 -0.21 -10.71
N TYR A 71 34.55 -1.28 -9.99
CA TYR A 71 34.13 -1.53 -8.61
C TYR A 71 34.67 -0.52 -7.60
N ASP A 72 35.86 0.05 -7.82
CA ASP A 72 36.48 0.99 -6.88
C ASP A 72 36.18 2.46 -7.25
N SER A 73 35.36 2.69 -8.28
CA SER A 73 35.06 4.03 -8.74
C SER A 73 34.17 4.80 -7.75
N PRO A 74 34.37 6.13 -7.60
CA PRO A 74 33.44 6.99 -6.87
C PRO A 74 31.99 6.87 -7.36
N SER A 75 31.80 6.54 -8.65
CA SER A 75 30.48 6.37 -9.24
C SER A 75 29.76 5.08 -8.81
N TYR A 76 30.51 4.01 -8.50
CA TYR A 76 29.94 2.82 -7.90
C TYR A 76 29.52 3.09 -6.45
N GLU A 77 30.35 3.78 -5.67
CA GLU A 77 30.01 4.15 -4.29
C GLU A 77 28.79 5.06 -4.21
N GLU A 78 28.65 6.03 -5.12
CA GLU A 78 27.45 6.86 -5.23
C GLU A 78 26.20 6.02 -5.56
N ALA A 79 26.28 5.13 -6.55
CA ALA A 79 25.17 4.24 -6.90
C ALA A 79 24.81 3.26 -5.76
N ARG A 80 25.81 2.81 -4.99
CA ARG A 80 25.61 2.00 -3.79
C ARG A 80 24.85 2.77 -2.72
N TYR A 81 25.26 4.00 -2.44
CA TYR A 81 24.58 4.86 -1.48
C TYR A 81 23.12 5.14 -1.91
N GLU A 82 22.89 5.51 -3.17
CA GLU A 82 21.55 5.73 -3.74
C GLU A 82 20.67 4.47 -3.57
N SER A 83 21.22 3.28 -3.86
CA SER A 83 20.49 2.01 -3.71
C SER A 83 20.07 1.75 -2.26
N HIS A 84 20.91 2.12 -1.27
CA HIS A 84 20.58 1.98 0.15
C HIS A 84 19.46 2.94 0.57
N GLN A 85 19.45 4.16 0.04
CA GLN A 85 18.37 5.12 0.30
C GLN A 85 17.04 4.62 -0.26
N HIS A 86 17.00 4.15 -1.51
CA HIS A 86 15.78 3.59 -2.09
C HIS A 86 15.33 2.31 -1.40
N ARG A 87 16.27 1.45 -0.96
CA ARG A 87 15.94 0.27 -0.14
C ARG A 87 15.22 0.66 1.15
N ALA A 88 15.70 1.69 1.84
CA ALA A 88 15.08 2.19 3.06
C ALA A 88 13.67 2.74 2.80
N GLN A 89 13.49 3.52 1.73
CA GLN A 89 12.18 4.04 1.30
C GLN A 89 11.18 2.91 0.99
N ALA A 90 11.61 1.88 0.28
CA ALA A 90 10.77 0.73 -0.05
C ALA A 90 10.38 -0.09 1.19
N TRP A 91 11.30 -0.27 2.16
CA TRP A 91 10.96 -0.87 3.45
C TRP A 91 9.96 -0.04 4.25
N TYR A 92 10.14 1.28 4.30
CA TYR A 92 9.20 2.19 4.97
C TYR A 92 7.80 2.07 4.36
N ALA A 93 7.69 2.06 3.04
CA ALA A 93 6.43 1.85 2.35
C ALA A 93 5.81 0.48 2.68
N LEU A 94 6.61 -0.60 2.70
CA LEU A 94 6.12 -1.93 3.10
C LEU A 94 5.62 -1.98 4.55
N TYR A 95 6.25 -1.25 5.46
CA TYR A 95 5.75 -1.13 6.84
C TYR A 95 4.40 -0.42 6.89
N ARG A 96 4.19 0.60 6.06
CA ARG A 96 2.87 1.23 5.94
C ARG A 96 1.82 0.28 5.37
N VAL A 97 2.17 -0.54 4.38
CA VAL A 97 1.31 -1.63 3.88
C VAL A 97 0.90 -2.56 5.03
N ARG A 98 1.84 -2.99 5.88
CA ARG A 98 1.53 -3.85 7.04
C ARG A 98 0.53 -3.23 8.02
N LEU A 99 0.55 -1.91 8.18
CA LEU A 99 -0.36 -1.20 9.09
C LEU A 99 -1.78 -1.13 8.52
N VAL A 100 -1.94 -0.83 7.22
CA VAL A 100 -3.26 -0.67 6.58
C VAL A 100 -3.89 -2.00 6.13
N ALA A 101 -3.07 -3.04 5.99
CA ALA A 101 -3.44 -4.40 5.63
C ALA A 101 -3.41 -5.35 6.84
N ALA A 102 -3.71 -4.84 8.03
CA ALA A 102 -3.70 -5.65 9.25
C ALA A 102 -4.65 -6.85 9.12
N GLY A 103 -4.09 -8.07 9.10
CA GLY A 103 -4.83 -9.33 8.89
C GLY A 103 -4.46 -10.05 7.60
N GLU A 104 -3.84 -9.36 6.64
CA GLU A 104 -3.64 -9.83 5.28
C GLU A 104 -2.19 -10.30 5.10
N ARG A 105 -1.86 -11.41 5.76
CA ARG A 105 -0.48 -11.91 5.83
C ARG A 105 0.09 -12.21 4.46
N ASP A 106 -0.70 -12.83 3.58
CA ASP A 106 -0.27 -13.23 2.25
C ASP A 106 0.12 -12.00 1.40
N LEU A 107 -0.63 -10.90 1.50
CA LEU A 107 -0.30 -9.64 0.82
C LEU A 107 1.06 -9.09 1.29
N VAL A 108 1.33 -9.16 2.60
CA VAL A 108 2.62 -8.71 3.17
C VAL A 108 3.77 -9.60 2.71
N GLU A 109 3.56 -10.91 2.58
CA GLU A 109 4.57 -11.84 2.06
C GLU A 109 4.87 -11.62 0.57
N LEU A 110 3.87 -11.29 -0.25
CA LEU A 110 4.10 -10.88 -1.64
C LEU A 110 5.00 -9.65 -1.70
N GLY A 111 4.74 -8.64 -0.87
CA GLY A 111 5.60 -7.45 -0.77
C GLY A 111 7.03 -7.78 -0.33
N LYS A 112 7.22 -8.70 0.63
CA LYS A 112 8.56 -9.15 1.05
C LYS A 112 9.29 -9.90 -0.07
N THR A 113 8.57 -10.70 -0.86
CA THR A 113 9.12 -11.40 -2.02
C THR A 113 9.67 -10.41 -3.04
N ALA A 114 8.89 -9.38 -3.39
CA ALA A 114 9.33 -8.30 -4.28
C ALA A 114 10.60 -7.59 -3.75
N MET A 115 10.65 -7.28 -2.45
CA MET A 115 11.82 -6.68 -1.80
C MET A 115 13.07 -7.57 -1.87
N THR A 116 12.87 -8.87 -1.69
CA THR A 116 13.96 -9.87 -1.71
C THR A 116 14.55 -9.99 -3.11
N LEU A 117 13.69 -10.09 -4.13
CA LEU A 117 14.10 -10.13 -5.52
C LEU A 117 14.82 -8.85 -5.95
N ALA A 118 14.29 -7.67 -5.57
CA ALA A 118 14.93 -6.39 -5.86
C ALA A 118 16.33 -6.27 -5.25
N THR A 119 16.54 -6.83 -4.05
CA THR A 119 17.85 -6.83 -3.39
C THR A 119 18.89 -7.63 -4.16
N ARG A 120 18.49 -8.74 -4.80
CA ARG A 120 19.39 -9.64 -5.54
C ARG A 120 19.86 -9.10 -6.90
N ILE A 121 19.29 -7.99 -7.38
CA ILE A 121 19.60 -7.45 -8.71
C ILE A 121 21.08 -7.06 -8.82
N ASP A 122 21.66 -6.43 -7.80
CA ASP A 122 23.08 -6.05 -7.87
C ASP A 122 24.02 -7.24 -7.80
N GLU A 123 23.55 -8.40 -7.35
CA GLU A 123 24.34 -9.62 -7.21
C GLU A 123 24.48 -10.39 -8.52
N ALA A 124 23.62 -10.14 -9.52
CA ALA A 124 23.60 -10.85 -10.80
C ALA A 124 25.01 -10.96 -11.44
N GLY A 125 25.39 -12.15 -11.87
CA GLY A 125 26.69 -12.42 -12.48
C GLY A 125 26.82 -11.85 -13.89
N ASP A 126 25.73 -11.86 -14.65
CA ASP A 126 25.70 -11.41 -16.04
C ASP A 126 24.39 -10.67 -16.41
N LEU A 127 24.32 -10.23 -17.67
CA LEU A 127 23.16 -9.48 -18.18
C LEU A 127 21.90 -10.35 -18.30
N GLU A 128 22.02 -11.65 -18.51
CA GLU A 128 20.88 -12.56 -18.62
C GLU A 128 20.23 -12.76 -17.25
N GLU A 129 21.04 -13.07 -16.24
CA GLU A 129 20.60 -13.18 -14.85
C GLU A 129 19.99 -11.85 -14.36
N LEU A 130 20.64 -10.71 -14.69
CA LEU A 130 20.12 -9.38 -14.35
C LEU A 130 18.73 -9.13 -14.95
N LYS A 131 18.51 -9.51 -16.20
CA LYS A 131 17.20 -9.41 -16.87
C LYS A 131 16.18 -10.33 -16.20
N ASN A 132 16.57 -11.56 -15.89
CA ASN A 132 15.70 -12.55 -15.25
C ASN A 132 15.23 -12.08 -13.86
N ILE A 133 16.16 -11.74 -12.96
CA ILE A 133 15.84 -11.25 -11.61
C ILE A 133 14.98 -9.98 -11.69
N GLY A 134 15.30 -9.06 -12.59
CA GLY A 134 14.51 -7.84 -12.76
C GLY A 134 13.13 -8.08 -13.36
N SER A 135 12.92 -9.13 -14.15
CA SER A 135 11.59 -9.58 -14.59
C SER A 135 10.82 -10.19 -13.44
N MET A 136 11.43 -11.10 -12.68
CA MET A 136 10.82 -11.71 -11.48
C MET A 136 10.41 -10.65 -10.45
N THR A 137 11.25 -9.62 -10.25
CA THR A 137 10.95 -8.50 -9.36
C THR A 137 9.69 -7.76 -9.81
N ARG A 138 9.55 -7.50 -11.11
CA ARG A 138 8.37 -6.85 -11.67
C ARG A 138 7.12 -7.72 -11.49
N SER A 139 7.21 -9.01 -11.82
CA SER A 139 6.09 -9.94 -11.64
C SER A 139 5.66 -10.03 -10.18
N ALA A 140 6.58 -10.06 -9.22
CA ALA A 140 6.24 -10.04 -7.80
C ALA A 140 5.54 -8.74 -7.36
N VAL A 141 5.87 -7.59 -7.95
CA VAL A 141 5.14 -6.32 -7.71
C VAL A 141 3.74 -6.37 -8.34
N GLU A 142 3.60 -6.95 -9.53
CA GLU A 142 2.31 -7.13 -10.20
C GLU A 142 1.40 -8.07 -9.38
N GLU A 143 1.92 -9.21 -8.91
CA GLU A 143 1.21 -10.14 -8.01
C GLU A 143 0.78 -9.46 -6.71
N PHE A 144 1.63 -8.61 -6.12
CA PHE A 144 1.27 -7.79 -4.96
C PHE A 144 0.11 -6.84 -5.28
N ILE A 145 0.14 -6.15 -6.42
CA ILE A 145 -0.92 -5.21 -6.82
C ILE A 145 -2.25 -5.93 -7.09
N ASP A 146 -2.20 -7.09 -7.74
CA ASP A 146 -3.38 -7.90 -8.01
C ASP A 146 -4.05 -8.34 -6.70
N ALA A 147 -3.27 -8.84 -5.74
CA ALA A 147 -3.78 -9.18 -4.41
C ALA A 147 -4.29 -7.93 -3.64
N ALA A 148 -3.58 -6.81 -3.74
CA ALA A 148 -3.95 -5.55 -3.10
C ALA A 148 -5.28 -4.98 -3.64
N SER A 149 -5.56 -5.19 -4.93
CA SER A 149 -6.77 -4.69 -5.59
C SER A 149 -8.05 -5.22 -4.93
N LEU A 150 -8.03 -6.46 -4.43
CA LEU A 150 -9.14 -7.11 -3.73
C LEU A 150 -9.51 -6.44 -2.39
N GLN A 151 -8.61 -5.63 -1.83
CA GLN A 151 -8.83 -4.93 -0.56
C GLN A 151 -9.35 -3.51 -0.71
N VAL A 152 -9.38 -3.01 -1.95
CA VAL A 152 -9.78 -1.64 -2.29
C VAL A 152 -10.90 -1.59 -3.34
N SER A 153 -11.34 -2.76 -3.81
CA SER A 153 -12.52 -2.99 -4.63
C SER A 153 -13.82 -2.80 -3.86
#